data_AF-A0A1Q3A9W1-F1
#
_entry.id   AF-A0A1Q3A9W1-F1
#
_cell.length_a   1.000
_cell.length_b   1.000
_cell.length_c   1.000
_cell.angle_alpha   90.00
_cell.angle_beta   90.00
_cell.angle_gamma   90.00
#
_symmetry.space_group_name_H-M   'P 1'
#
loop_
_entity.id
_entity.type
_entity.pdbx_description
1 polymer ?
#
loop_
_entity_poly.entity_id
_entity_poly.type
_entity_poly.pdbx_seq_one_letter_code
_entity_poly.pdbx_strand_id
1 'polypeptide(L)'
;MVGRHDVINQEGDLVYYSPLVFDKNPYHGVTVPILVVDLLKLVDESKILCRRHYGNGFRGLFYGNHPLNKISVMGMVVGCRYKRIGEDDYFLIQIDDCSGSQGFLQCKSLESLAVGNGLSWRSICGQKLRISGAFNLWYREMEVEWLEFVPDIITEIEHWQNAIEYRRKLSIPWVEPLSPEPPVSNYIRQLHTANVMDSMVITSTYEQVPPPSPLPSPSSADSPPPSPLPQVICSITDLKLEFLRGLLKHEGKRAYTVELYSSLSTLLNQLATLKFQNQKLNLPARPWQQLKTESLYDQLHKLQKSGLLQCYSHDNLVDLKPLKDLHEYSMHRVLTLIKLQCSTGRIDYKYICDKLRHFELTKKAIVDVFKESLRNICILYPQLLMGWWIDAVGGEYSVIHFEYEPHGEMG
;
A
#
# COMPACT_ATOMS: atom_id res chain seq x y z
N MET A 1 -11.92 42.32 25.04
CA MET A 1 -12.12 41.39 23.92
C MET A 1 -13.45 40.70 24.15
N VAL A 2 -14.48 41.04 23.39
CA VAL A 2 -15.76 40.31 23.42
C VAL A 2 -15.47 38.98 22.72
N GLY A 3 -15.37 37.90 23.49
CA GLY A 3 -15.17 36.57 22.91
C GLY A 3 -16.34 36.25 21.99
N ARG A 4 -16.08 35.81 20.75
CA ARG A 4 -17.13 35.31 19.88
C ARG A 4 -17.78 34.12 20.58
N HIS A 5 -19.08 34.19 20.82
CA HIS A 5 -19.84 33.12 21.48
C HIS A 5 -19.81 31.79 20.72
N ASP A 6 -19.43 31.84 19.44
CA ASP A 6 -19.38 30.68 18.55
C ASP A 6 -18.02 29.98 18.52
N VAL A 7 -16.98 30.53 19.17
CA VAL A 7 -15.64 29.91 19.24
C VAL A 7 -15.45 29.24 20.60
N ILE A 8 -15.21 27.94 20.60
CA ILE A 8 -14.91 27.16 21.81
C ILE A 8 -13.42 27.23 22.14
N ASN A 9 -12.55 27.05 21.15
CA ASN A 9 -11.11 27.05 21.35
C ASN A 9 -10.35 27.43 20.07
N GLN A 10 -9.08 27.80 20.20
CA GLN A 10 -8.17 28.03 19.08
C GLN A 10 -6.80 27.38 19.35
N GLU A 11 -6.31 26.58 18.40
CA GLU A 11 -4.97 25.96 18.44
C GLU A 11 -4.21 26.35 17.17
N GLY A 12 -3.29 27.31 17.29
CA GLY A 12 -2.60 27.89 16.14
C GLY A 12 -3.58 28.51 15.14
N ASP A 13 -3.55 28.02 13.90
CA ASP A 13 -4.43 28.48 12.80
C ASP A 13 -5.80 27.77 12.80
N LEU A 14 -6.02 26.78 13.68
CA LEU A 14 -7.29 26.06 13.76
C LEU A 14 -8.22 26.71 14.78
N VAL A 15 -9.42 27.10 14.33
CA VAL A 15 -10.50 27.61 15.17
C VAL A 15 -11.56 26.52 15.35
N TYR A 16 -11.86 26.16 16.59
CA TYR A 16 -12.88 25.17 16.93
C TYR A 16 -14.17 25.87 17.35
N TYR A 17 -15.25 25.58 16.64
CA TYR A 17 -16.52 26.27 16.79
C TYR A 17 -17.49 25.52 17.71
N SER A 18 -18.49 26.25 18.22
CA SER A 18 -19.64 25.69 18.94
C SER A 18 -20.45 24.76 18.05
N PRO A 19 -20.97 23.62 18.55
CA PRO A 19 -21.88 22.77 17.79
C PRO A 19 -23.10 23.50 17.22
N LEU A 20 -23.47 24.65 17.81
CA LEU A 20 -24.57 25.50 17.36
C LEU A 20 -24.36 26.11 15.96
N VAL A 21 -23.13 26.12 15.44
CA VAL A 21 -22.83 26.66 14.10
C VAL A 21 -22.37 25.57 13.10
N PHE A 22 -22.46 24.29 13.47
CA PHE A 22 -22.02 23.18 12.61
C PHE A 22 -22.87 23.00 11.36
N ASP A 23 -24.09 23.54 11.35
CA ASP A 23 -24.96 23.65 10.17
C ASP A 23 -24.40 24.60 9.11
N LYS A 24 -23.56 25.57 9.51
CA LYS A 24 -22.85 26.47 8.59
C LYS A 24 -21.57 25.88 8.00
N ASN A 25 -21.18 24.67 8.41
CA ASN A 25 -20.04 24.00 7.81
C ASN A 25 -20.34 23.71 6.32
N PRO A 26 -19.40 23.95 5.38
CA PRO A 26 -19.64 23.72 3.96
C PRO A 26 -19.94 22.26 3.59
N TYR A 27 -19.63 21.32 4.47
CA TYR A 27 -19.90 19.89 4.32
C TYR A 27 -21.09 19.41 5.14
N HIS A 28 -21.86 20.31 5.75
CA HIS A 28 -23.08 19.94 6.46
C HIS A 28 -24.10 19.32 5.50
N GLY A 29 -24.59 18.12 5.83
CA GLY A 29 -25.50 17.35 4.97
C GLY A 29 -24.87 16.74 3.71
N VAL A 30 -23.59 17.01 3.45
CA VAL A 30 -22.84 16.42 2.34
C VAL A 30 -22.30 15.06 2.77
N THR A 31 -22.45 14.04 1.91
CA THR A 31 -21.81 12.74 2.12
C THR A 31 -20.38 12.81 1.62
N VAL A 32 -19.41 12.83 2.54
CA VAL A 32 -17.99 13.00 2.18
C VAL A 32 -17.35 11.65 1.86
N PRO A 33 -16.85 11.41 0.63
CA PRO A 33 -16.10 10.20 0.32
C PRO A 33 -14.76 10.24 1.07
N ILE A 34 -14.44 9.15 1.76
CA ILE A 34 -13.24 9.05 2.58
C ILE A 34 -12.61 7.67 2.43
N LEU A 35 -11.28 7.63 2.44
CA LEU A 35 -10.56 6.37 2.50
C LEU A 35 -10.58 5.80 3.92
N VAL A 36 -10.58 4.48 4.08
CA VAL A 36 -10.60 3.80 5.38
C VAL A 36 -9.42 4.22 6.24
N VAL A 37 -8.22 4.31 5.67
CA VAL A 37 -7.02 4.73 6.42
C VAL A 37 -7.15 6.14 6.98
N ASP A 38 -7.74 7.06 6.22
CA ASP A 38 -7.96 8.43 6.67
C ASP A 38 -9.02 8.43 7.77
N LEU A 39 -10.14 7.75 7.55
CA LEU A 39 -11.23 7.65 8.51
C LEU A 39 -10.76 7.10 9.87
N LEU A 40 -9.99 6.01 9.88
CA LEU A 40 -9.49 5.41 11.13
C LEU A 40 -8.55 6.37 11.88
N LYS A 41 -7.69 7.11 11.17
CA LYS A 41 -6.87 8.17 11.76
C LYS A 41 -7.74 9.28 12.36
N LEU A 42 -8.74 9.75 11.61
CA LEU A 42 -9.66 10.80 12.07
C LEU A 42 -10.45 10.39 13.30
N VAL A 43 -10.82 9.12 13.45
CA VAL A 43 -11.54 8.63 14.62
C VAL A 43 -10.76 8.88 15.91
N ASP A 44 -9.45 8.71 15.87
CA ASP A 44 -8.60 8.89 17.05
C ASP A 44 -8.34 10.36 17.35
N GLU A 45 -8.07 11.14 16.32
CA GLU A 45 -7.95 12.60 16.42
C GLU A 45 -9.26 13.22 16.95
N SER A 46 -10.41 12.79 16.41
CA SER A 46 -11.73 13.27 16.81
C SER A 46 -12.07 12.93 18.26
N LYS A 47 -11.66 11.74 18.74
CA LYS A 47 -11.85 11.37 20.15
C LYS A 47 -11.08 12.29 21.08
N ILE A 48 -9.83 12.60 20.74
CA ILE A 48 -8.98 13.51 21.52
C ILE A 48 -9.57 14.92 21.50
N LEU A 49 -9.93 15.41 20.32
CA LEU A 49 -10.52 16.72 20.09
C LEU A 49 -11.86 16.89 20.84
N CYS A 50 -12.77 15.90 20.74
CA CYS A 50 -14.04 15.94 21.47
C CYS A 50 -13.82 16.03 22.97
N ARG A 51 -12.94 15.18 23.54
CA ARG A 51 -12.62 15.21 24.97
C ARG A 51 -12.01 16.53 25.41
N ARG A 52 -11.13 17.12 24.58
CA ARG A 52 -10.39 18.34 24.91
C ARG A 52 -11.26 19.59 24.85
N HIS A 53 -12.12 19.72 23.83
CA HIS A 53 -12.83 20.98 23.57
C HIS A 53 -14.34 20.90 23.77
N TYR A 54 -14.96 19.74 23.55
CA TYR A 54 -16.41 19.61 23.53
C TYR A 54 -16.97 18.79 24.71
N GLY A 55 -16.07 18.31 25.59
CA GLY A 55 -16.41 17.46 26.73
C GLY A 55 -16.93 16.08 26.31
N ASN A 56 -17.55 15.37 27.26
CA ASN A 56 -18.01 13.99 27.05
C ASN A 56 -19.36 13.87 26.32
N GLY A 57 -20.06 15.00 26.16
CA GLY A 57 -21.41 15.06 25.60
C GLY A 57 -21.45 15.11 24.07
N PHE A 58 -20.45 15.74 23.43
CA PHE A 58 -20.40 15.83 21.97
C PHE A 58 -19.49 14.75 21.38
N ARG A 59 -19.93 14.14 20.27
CA ARG A 59 -19.23 13.03 19.62
C ARG A 59 -19.41 13.09 18.11
N GLY A 60 -18.75 14.06 17.48
CA GLY A 60 -18.70 14.17 16.02
C GLY A 60 -17.38 13.64 15.49
N LEU A 61 -17.41 13.03 14.31
CA LEU A 61 -16.19 12.81 13.53
C LEU A 61 -15.74 14.17 12.97
N PHE A 62 -14.44 14.47 13.06
CA PHE A 62 -13.85 15.70 12.55
C PHE A 62 -12.72 15.38 11.58
N TYR A 63 -12.60 16.19 10.54
CA TYR A 63 -11.38 16.33 9.75
C TYR A 63 -10.79 17.71 10.03
N GLY A 64 -9.71 17.79 10.80
CA GLY A 64 -9.22 19.07 11.32
C GLY A 64 -10.29 19.74 12.20
N ASN A 65 -10.80 20.90 11.78
CA ASN A 65 -11.93 21.57 12.44
C ASN A 65 -13.27 21.43 11.69
N HIS A 66 -13.36 20.57 10.65
CA HIS A 66 -14.61 20.28 9.94
C HIS A 66 -15.37 19.14 10.60
N PRO A 67 -16.55 19.38 11.22
CA PRO A 67 -17.45 18.30 11.63
C PRO A 67 -18.03 17.57 10.40
N LEU A 68 -17.91 16.24 10.39
CA LEU A 68 -18.43 15.37 9.34
C LEU A 68 -19.61 14.56 9.87
N ASN A 69 -20.81 14.84 9.35
CA ASN A 69 -22.03 14.15 9.77
C ASN A 69 -22.26 12.85 8.99
N LYS A 70 -21.88 12.83 7.72
CA LYS A 70 -22.10 11.70 6.82
C LYS A 70 -20.90 11.46 5.94
N ILE A 71 -20.47 10.21 5.89
CA ILE A 71 -19.32 9.78 5.09
C ILE A 71 -19.73 8.67 4.14
N SER A 72 -18.97 8.50 3.06
CA SER A 72 -19.07 7.34 2.17
C SER A 72 -17.72 6.65 2.06
N VAL A 73 -17.74 5.34 2.13
CA VAL A 73 -16.57 4.48 1.96
C VAL A 73 -16.90 3.42 0.93
N MET A 74 -15.94 3.09 0.07
CA MET A 74 -16.06 2.02 -0.90
C MET A 74 -14.93 1.02 -0.74
N GLY A 75 -15.25 -0.28 -0.71
CA GLY A 75 -14.23 -1.31 -0.70
C GLY A 75 -14.80 -2.72 -0.78
N MET A 76 -13.92 -3.70 -0.65
CA MET A 76 -14.26 -5.11 -0.62
C MET A 76 -14.74 -5.53 0.78
N VAL A 77 -15.81 -6.31 0.84
CA VAL A 77 -16.24 -6.94 2.09
C VAL A 77 -15.32 -8.11 2.42
N VAL A 78 -14.52 -7.97 3.47
CA VAL A 78 -13.58 -9.02 3.92
C VAL A 78 -14.16 -9.91 5.02
N GLY A 79 -15.21 -9.42 5.68
CA GLY A 79 -15.89 -10.14 6.74
C GLY A 79 -17.33 -9.68 6.89
N CYS A 80 -18.21 -10.62 7.20
CA CYS A 80 -19.58 -10.32 7.58
C CYS A 80 -19.95 -11.28 8.71
N ARG A 81 -20.71 -10.79 9.70
CA ARG A 81 -21.36 -11.61 10.72
C ARG A 81 -22.77 -11.10 10.98
N TYR A 82 -23.68 -12.01 11.24
CA TYR A 82 -25.03 -11.69 11.69
C TYR A 82 -25.08 -11.61 13.21
N LYS A 83 -25.80 -10.62 13.75
CA LYS A 83 -26.00 -10.48 15.19
C LYS A 83 -27.32 -9.78 15.49
N ARG A 84 -28.14 -10.39 16.36
CA ARG A 84 -29.28 -9.74 16.99
C ARG A 84 -28.82 -8.84 18.13
N ILE A 85 -29.25 -7.58 18.15
CA ILE A 85 -28.93 -6.61 19.20
C ILE A 85 -30.24 -5.95 19.64
N GLY A 86 -30.72 -6.31 20.83
CA GLY A 86 -32.08 -5.94 21.25
C GLY A 86 -33.12 -6.69 20.42
N GLU A 87 -34.08 -5.96 19.87
CA GLU A 87 -35.13 -6.52 19.02
C GLU A 87 -34.80 -6.50 17.52
N ASP A 88 -33.69 -5.87 17.15
CA ASP A 88 -33.28 -5.70 15.76
C ASP A 88 -32.14 -6.65 15.38
N ASP A 89 -32.16 -7.06 14.12
CA ASP A 89 -31.16 -7.90 13.51
C ASP A 89 -30.21 -7.07 12.64
N TYR A 90 -28.90 -7.31 12.80
CA TYR A 90 -27.85 -6.53 12.15
C TYR A 90 -26.86 -7.42 11.39
N PHE A 91 -26.36 -6.89 10.28
CA PHE A 91 -25.11 -7.32 9.68
C PHE A 91 -23.97 -6.43 10.17
N LEU A 92 -22.93 -7.07 10.69
CA LEU A 92 -21.68 -6.42 11.04
C LEU A 92 -20.67 -6.75 9.94
N ILE A 93 -20.37 -5.76 9.12
CA ILE A 93 -19.60 -5.85 7.87
C ILE A 93 -18.22 -5.25 8.09
N GLN A 94 -17.19 -5.86 7.52
CA GLN A 94 -15.83 -5.36 7.51
C GLN A 94 -15.45 -4.99 6.07
N ILE A 95 -15.08 -3.72 5.86
CA ILE A 95 -14.68 -3.21 4.53
C ILE A 95 -13.17 -2.91 4.49
N ASP A 96 -12.55 -3.37 3.40
CA ASP A 96 -11.18 -3.06 2.99
C ASP A 96 -11.21 -2.29 1.67
N ASP A 97 -10.79 -1.02 1.68
CA ASP A 97 -10.69 -0.19 0.48
C ASP A 97 -9.25 -0.13 -0.09
N CYS A 98 -8.34 -0.96 0.41
CA CYS A 98 -6.92 -1.00 0.05
C CYS A 98 -6.14 0.30 0.33
N SER A 99 -6.68 1.27 1.06
CA SER A 99 -6.04 2.56 1.29
C SER A 99 -4.94 2.53 2.36
N GLY A 100 -4.93 1.52 3.23
CA GLY A 100 -3.93 1.42 4.27
C GLY A 100 -4.07 0.16 5.11
N SER A 101 -3.25 0.09 6.14
CA SER A 101 -2.98 -1.13 6.90
C SER A 101 -3.47 -1.07 8.36
N GLN A 102 -4.17 0.02 8.72
CA GLN A 102 -4.71 0.25 10.08
C GLN A 102 -5.92 -0.64 10.43
N GLY A 103 -6.24 -1.63 9.59
CA GLY A 103 -7.32 -2.58 9.77
C GLY A 103 -8.51 -2.31 8.86
N PHE A 104 -9.61 -3.03 9.12
CA PHE A 104 -10.84 -2.96 8.34
C PHE A 104 -11.85 -2.05 9.01
N LEU A 105 -12.58 -1.28 8.20
CA LEU A 105 -13.69 -0.48 8.67
C LEU A 105 -14.81 -1.40 9.17
N GLN A 106 -15.16 -1.27 10.45
CA GLN A 106 -16.33 -1.96 11.00
C GLN A 106 -17.58 -1.16 10.63
N CYS A 107 -18.58 -1.84 10.08
CA CYS A 107 -19.83 -1.25 9.66
C CYS A 107 -20.98 -2.06 10.27
N LYS A 108 -22.03 -1.37 10.71
CA LYS A 108 -23.23 -1.97 11.28
C LYS A 108 -24.42 -1.54 10.42
N SER A 109 -25.06 -2.51 9.79
CA SER A 109 -26.22 -2.30 8.91
C SER A 109 -27.43 -3.08 9.44
N LEU A 110 -28.61 -2.47 9.44
CA LEU A 110 -29.87 -3.17 9.72
C LEU A 110 -30.10 -4.27 8.67
N GLU A 111 -30.56 -5.44 9.09
CA GLU A 111 -30.87 -6.54 8.17
C GLU A 111 -31.88 -6.10 7.10
N SER A 112 -32.93 -5.38 7.50
CA SER A 112 -33.97 -4.88 6.58
C SER A 112 -33.40 -3.96 5.49
N LEU A 113 -32.46 -3.09 5.85
CA LEU A 113 -31.76 -2.22 4.88
C LEU A 113 -30.91 -3.05 3.92
N ALA A 114 -30.14 -4.01 4.45
CA ALA A 114 -29.23 -4.80 3.64
C ALA A 114 -29.95 -5.77 2.69
N VAL A 115 -30.92 -6.52 3.21
CA VAL A 115 -31.75 -7.43 2.42
C VAL A 115 -32.56 -6.66 1.38
N GLY A 116 -33.08 -5.48 1.73
CA GLY A 116 -33.77 -4.58 0.80
C GLY A 116 -32.91 -4.11 -0.37
N ASN A 117 -31.58 -4.10 -0.21
CA ASN A 117 -30.61 -3.78 -1.28
C ASN A 117 -29.99 -5.04 -1.93
N GLY A 118 -30.61 -6.21 -1.73
CA GLY A 118 -30.20 -7.46 -2.38
C GLY A 118 -28.99 -8.15 -1.74
N LEU A 119 -28.57 -7.74 -0.54
CA LEU A 119 -27.49 -8.43 0.17
C LEU A 119 -27.98 -9.77 0.71
N SER A 120 -27.30 -10.84 0.29
CA SER A 120 -27.41 -12.15 0.92
C SER A 120 -26.21 -12.40 1.84
N TRP A 121 -26.49 -12.63 3.12
CA TRP A 121 -25.52 -12.99 4.16
C TRP A 121 -24.48 -14.02 3.69
N ARG A 122 -24.91 -15.04 2.93
CA ARG A 122 -24.05 -16.17 2.56
C ARG A 122 -23.02 -15.86 1.46
N SER A 123 -23.16 -14.74 0.76
CA SER A 123 -22.38 -14.47 -0.46
C SER A 123 -21.80 -13.05 -0.54
N ILE A 124 -21.83 -12.29 0.55
CA ILE A 124 -21.37 -10.89 0.56
C ILE A 124 -19.84 -10.77 0.62
N CYS A 125 -19.13 -11.70 1.27
CA CYS A 125 -17.67 -11.62 1.35
C CYS A 125 -17.03 -11.75 -0.04
N GLY A 126 -16.07 -10.87 -0.33
CA GLY A 126 -15.44 -10.73 -1.65
C GLY A 126 -16.17 -9.80 -2.61
N GLN A 127 -17.40 -9.36 -2.29
CA GLN A 127 -18.13 -8.37 -3.07
C GLN A 127 -17.62 -6.96 -2.75
N LYS A 128 -17.70 -6.06 -3.74
CA LYS A 128 -17.39 -4.63 -3.55
C LYS A 128 -18.67 -3.86 -3.24
N LEU A 129 -18.62 -3.07 -2.18
CA LEU A 129 -19.73 -2.22 -1.73
C LEU A 129 -19.28 -0.78 -1.60
N ARG A 130 -20.20 0.14 -1.92
CA ARG A 130 -20.16 1.51 -1.44
C ARG A 130 -21.18 1.62 -0.32
N ILE A 131 -20.75 2.09 0.84
CA ILE A 131 -21.60 2.33 2.01
C ILE A 131 -21.55 3.80 2.39
N SER A 132 -22.67 4.31 2.92
CA SER A 132 -22.79 5.69 3.38
C SER A 132 -23.57 5.73 4.69
N GLY A 133 -23.23 6.67 5.57
CA GLY A 133 -23.82 6.76 6.90
C GLY A 133 -23.01 7.59 7.88
N ALA A 134 -23.39 7.51 9.16
CA ALA A 134 -22.76 8.24 10.24
C ALA A 134 -21.71 7.36 10.95
N PHE A 135 -20.63 7.96 11.45
CA PHE A 135 -19.61 7.23 12.19
C PHE A 135 -19.84 7.31 13.71
N ASN A 136 -19.97 6.17 14.37
CA ASN A 136 -20.11 6.09 15.81
C ASN A 136 -18.74 5.99 16.48
N LEU A 137 -18.24 7.11 17.01
CA LEU A 137 -16.92 7.18 17.65
C LEU A 137 -16.76 6.22 18.84
N TRP A 138 -17.83 5.91 19.57
CA TRP A 138 -17.73 5.08 20.78
C TRP A 138 -17.44 3.62 20.43
N TYR A 139 -18.23 3.07 19.51
CA TYR A 139 -18.10 1.69 19.06
C TYR A 139 -17.05 1.52 17.96
N ARG A 140 -16.50 2.63 17.44
CA ARG A 140 -15.59 2.64 16.29
C ARG A 140 -16.17 1.88 15.09
N GLU A 141 -17.45 2.12 14.83
CA GLU A 141 -18.16 1.50 13.71
C GLU A 141 -18.99 2.54 12.97
N MET A 142 -19.14 2.33 11.67
CA MET A 142 -20.00 3.12 10.81
C MET A 142 -21.43 2.58 10.85
N GLU A 143 -22.40 3.40 11.20
CA GLU A 143 -23.83 3.08 11.14
C GLU A 143 -24.30 3.31 9.71
N VAL A 144 -24.57 2.21 9.00
CA VAL A 144 -24.87 2.23 7.58
C VAL A 144 -26.32 2.66 7.37
N GLU A 145 -26.51 3.76 6.65
CA GLU A 145 -27.81 4.30 6.25
C GLU A 145 -28.16 3.96 4.80
N TRP A 146 -27.13 3.73 3.98
CA TRP A 146 -27.27 3.42 2.57
C TRP A 146 -26.11 2.55 2.11
N LEU A 147 -26.39 1.64 1.18
CA LEU A 147 -25.38 0.78 0.58
C LEU A 147 -25.77 0.39 -0.84
N GLU A 148 -24.77 0.14 -1.68
CA GLU A 148 -24.94 -0.38 -3.04
C GLU A 148 -23.77 -1.29 -3.45
N PHE A 149 -24.03 -2.20 -4.39
CA PHE A 149 -22.98 -2.98 -5.04
C PHE A 149 -22.22 -2.14 -6.07
N VAL A 150 -20.91 -2.34 -6.12
CA VAL A 150 -20.04 -1.64 -7.08
C VAL A 150 -19.77 -2.58 -8.26
N PRO A 151 -20.24 -2.25 -9.47
CA PRO A 151 -20.23 -3.19 -10.60
C PRO A 151 -18.85 -3.34 -11.24
N ASP A 152 -18.00 -2.31 -11.16
CA ASP A 152 -16.73 -2.27 -11.88
C ASP A 152 -15.65 -1.46 -11.14
N ILE A 153 -14.42 -1.60 -11.63
CA ILE A 153 -13.23 -0.91 -11.11
C ILE A 153 -13.20 0.58 -11.46
N ILE A 154 -13.96 1.04 -12.46
CA ILE A 154 -13.98 2.46 -12.86
C ILE A 154 -14.68 3.27 -11.77
N THR A 155 -15.82 2.78 -11.31
CA THR A 155 -16.59 3.38 -10.21
C THR A 155 -15.77 3.46 -8.90
N GLU A 156 -14.88 2.49 -8.69
CA GLU A 156 -13.96 2.46 -7.54
C GLU A 156 -12.84 3.50 -7.67
N ILE A 157 -12.22 3.60 -8.84
CA ILE A 157 -11.21 4.63 -9.13
C ILE A 157 -11.81 6.04 -8.97
N GLU A 158 -13.03 6.28 -9.46
CA GLU A 158 -13.73 7.56 -9.30
C GLU A 158 -13.97 7.88 -7.82
N HIS A 159 -14.35 6.90 -7.01
CA HIS A 159 -14.51 7.09 -5.57
C HIS A 159 -13.18 7.48 -4.90
N TRP A 160 -12.07 6.81 -5.24
CA TRP A 160 -10.76 7.16 -4.70
C TRP A 160 -10.29 8.55 -5.12
N GLN A 161 -10.49 8.93 -6.38
CA GLN A 161 -10.17 10.27 -6.86
C GLN A 161 -10.96 11.33 -6.10
N ASN A 162 -12.26 11.11 -5.90
CA ASN A 162 -13.10 11.99 -5.11
C ASN A 162 -12.63 12.06 -3.65
N ALA A 163 -12.32 10.93 -3.02
CA ALA A 163 -11.81 10.91 -1.64
C ALA A 163 -10.49 11.69 -1.50
N ILE A 164 -9.57 11.55 -2.45
CA ILE A 164 -8.30 12.30 -2.50
C ILE A 164 -8.56 13.81 -2.70
N GLU A 165 -9.52 14.18 -3.54
CA GLU A 165 -9.90 15.58 -3.72
C GLU A 165 -10.50 16.17 -2.43
N TYR A 166 -11.40 15.45 -1.77
CA TYR A 166 -11.97 15.86 -0.50
C TYR A 166 -10.92 15.97 0.60
N ARG A 167 -9.93 15.07 0.65
CA ARG A 167 -8.78 15.18 1.55
C ARG A 167 -8.07 16.53 1.40
N ARG A 168 -7.83 16.97 0.17
CA ARG A 168 -7.21 18.28 -0.14
C ARG A 168 -8.13 19.45 0.22
N LYS A 169 -9.44 19.32 0.02
CA LYS A 169 -10.40 20.38 0.39
C LYS A 169 -10.56 20.52 1.91
N LEU A 170 -10.56 19.40 2.63
CA LEU A 170 -10.68 19.33 4.09
C LEU A 170 -9.38 19.68 4.83
N SER A 171 -8.22 19.63 4.16
CA SER A 171 -6.97 20.12 4.73
C SER A 171 -6.90 21.65 4.87
N ILE A 172 -7.80 22.38 4.20
CA ILE A 172 -7.94 23.83 4.35
C ILE A 172 -8.87 24.07 5.54
N PRO A 173 -8.41 24.69 6.65
CA PRO A 173 -9.23 24.88 7.83
C PRO A 173 -10.55 25.59 7.54
N TRP A 174 -11.63 25.13 8.16
CA TRP A 174 -12.90 25.82 8.15
C TRP A 174 -12.75 27.18 8.82
N VAL A 175 -13.10 28.23 8.10
CA VAL A 175 -13.29 29.55 8.67
C VAL A 175 -14.77 29.89 8.52
N GLU A 176 -15.48 29.98 9.63
CA GLU A 176 -16.84 30.53 9.63
C GLU A 176 -16.74 31.98 9.14
N PRO A 177 -17.39 32.34 8.01
CA PRO A 177 -17.40 33.71 7.56
C PRO A 177 -17.98 34.54 8.70
N LEU A 178 -17.29 35.62 9.05
CA LEU A 178 -17.89 36.64 9.88
C LEU A 178 -19.24 36.99 9.26
N SER A 179 -20.33 36.62 9.94
CA SER A 179 -21.62 37.19 9.62
C SER A 179 -21.36 38.69 9.62
N PRO A 180 -21.54 39.40 8.49
CA PRO A 180 -21.38 40.84 8.49
C PRO A 180 -22.31 41.29 9.61
N GLU A 181 -21.74 41.89 10.66
CA GLU A 181 -22.53 42.40 11.78
C GLU A 181 -23.75 43.09 11.14
N PRO A 182 -24.99 42.71 11.51
CA PRO A 182 -26.16 43.45 11.03
C PRO A 182 -25.81 44.90 11.28
N PRO A 183 -25.79 45.75 10.23
CA PRO A 183 -25.08 47.02 10.25
C PRO A 183 -25.41 47.68 11.57
N VAL A 184 -24.41 47.75 12.45
CA VAL A 184 -24.57 48.41 13.74
C VAL A 184 -25.17 49.74 13.37
N SER A 185 -26.42 49.93 13.81
CA SER A 185 -27.21 51.13 13.53
C SER A 185 -26.26 52.31 13.54
N ASN A 186 -26.30 53.07 12.44
CA ASN A 186 -25.45 54.18 12.00
C ASN A 186 -25.22 55.32 13.02
N TYR A 187 -25.31 55.08 14.32
CA TYR A 187 -25.23 56.08 15.36
C TYR A 187 -23.78 56.42 15.76
N ILE A 188 -22.86 55.45 15.77
CA ILE A 188 -21.47 55.70 16.20
C ILE A 188 -20.55 56.09 15.03
N ARG A 189 -20.84 55.61 13.81
CA ARG A 189 -20.04 55.95 12.61
C ARG A 189 -20.38 57.32 12.02
N GLN A 190 -21.56 57.88 12.30
CA GLN A 190 -21.88 59.28 11.94
C GLN A 190 -21.13 60.31 12.78
N LEU A 191 -20.59 59.95 13.95
CA LEU A 191 -19.81 60.87 14.81
C LEU A 191 -18.32 60.92 14.46
N HIS A 192 -17.77 59.89 13.81
CA HIS A 192 -16.34 59.82 13.52
C HIS A 192 -15.96 60.07 12.06
N THR A 193 -16.92 60.03 11.12
CA THR A 193 -16.66 60.27 9.68
C THR A 193 -16.75 61.76 9.29
N ALA A 194 -16.68 62.67 10.27
CA ALA A 194 -16.51 64.12 10.06
C ALA A 194 -15.05 64.58 10.19
N ASN A 195 -14.13 63.69 10.58
CA ASN A 195 -12.71 64.02 10.67
C ASN A 195 -11.87 62.95 9.98
N VAL A 196 -10.93 63.42 9.15
CA VAL A 196 -9.91 62.66 8.43
C VAL A 196 -10.33 62.13 7.05
N MET A 197 -10.59 63.07 6.14
CA MET A 197 -10.03 63.00 4.79
C MET A 197 -8.66 63.69 4.83
N ASP A 198 -7.56 62.99 4.52
CA ASP A 198 -6.53 63.51 3.61
C ASP A 198 -5.39 62.50 3.30
N SER A 199 -4.92 62.57 2.04
CA SER A 199 -3.75 61.92 1.39
C SER A 199 -3.86 60.42 1.01
N MET A 200 -3.92 60.00 -0.28
CA MET A 200 -2.99 60.10 -1.44
C MET A 200 -1.60 59.46 -1.17
N VAL A 201 -0.90 58.67 -2.01
CA VAL A 201 -0.94 58.29 -3.45
C VAL A 201 0.09 57.16 -3.74
N ILE A 202 -0.28 56.19 -4.62
CA ILE A 202 0.41 55.44 -5.72
C ILE A 202 1.94 55.11 -5.73
N THR A 203 2.27 53.86 -6.14
CA THR A 203 3.29 53.30 -7.10
C THR A 203 4.06 52.10 -6.49
N SER A 204 4.04 50.85 -6.99
CA SER A 204 4.37 50.19 -8.29
C SER A 204 5.86 50.19 -8.68
N THR A 205 6.53 49.02 -8.63
CA THR A 205 7.73 48.74 -9.45
C THR A 205 8.02 47.25 -9.62
N TYR A 206 8.51 46.92 -10.82
CA TYR A 206 8.65 45.62 -11.48
C TYR A 206 10.08 45.03 -11.34
N GLU A 207 10.20 43.69 -11.40
CA GLU A 207 11.45 42.91 -11.45
C GLU A 207 12.09 42.86 -12.85
N GLN A 208 13.42 42.67 -12.91
CA GLN A 208 14.17 42.22 -14.09
C GLN A 208 15.25 41.18 -13.72
N VAL A 209 15.32 40.12 -14.53
CA VAL A 209 16.26 38.98 -14.46
C VAL A 209 17.27 39.07 -15.63
N PRO A 210 18.55 38.68 -15.46
CA PRO A 210 19.55 38.73 -16.55
C PRO A 210 19.62 37.45 -17.41
N PRO A 211 20.22 37.51 -18.63
CA PRO A 211 20.24 36.41 -19.60
C PRO A 211 21.46 35.47 -19.47
N PRO A 212 21.40 34.23 -20.01
CA PRO A 212 22.53 33.29 -20.03
C PRO A 212 23.38 33.38 -21.31
N SER A 213 24.66 33.03 -21.18
CA SER A 213 25.67 32.93 -22.26
C SER A 213 25.85 31.49 -22.77
N PRO A 214 26.46 31.28 -23.96
CA PRO A 214 26.29 30.07 -24.78
C PRO A 214 27.39 29.01 -24.62
N LEU A 215 27.00 27.77 -24.99
CA LEU A 215 27.81 26.55 -25.12
C LEU A 215 28.93 26.65 -26.19
N PRO A 216 30.02 25.88 -26.00
CA PRO A 216 30.82 25.36 -27.11
C PRO A 216 30.76 23.83 -27.22
N SER A 217 30.77 23.36 -28.47
CA SER A 217 31.04 21.99 -28.92
C SER A 217 32.18 22.04 -29.96
N PRO A 218 32.68 20.92 -30.49
CA PRO A 218 33.33 19.77 -29.86
C PRO A 218 34.77 19.58 -30.41
N SER A 219 35.62 18.79 -29.75
CA SER A 219 36.90 18.34 -30.33
C SER A 219 37.04 16.82 -30.32
N SER A 220 37.62 16.34 -31.41
CA SER A 220 37.80 14.96 -31.84
C SER A 220 39.15 14.36 -31.44
N ALA A 221 39.19 13.02 -31.46
CA ALA A 221 40.34 12.11 -31.40
C ALA A 221 40.73 11.60 -29.99
N ASP A 222 40.37 10.33 -29.71
CA ASP A 222 41.34 9.27 -29.39
C ASP A 222 40.62 7.92 -29.28
N SER A 223 41.11 6.93 -30.03
CA SER A 223 40.60 5.56 -30.00
C SER A 223 41.05 4.85 -28.72
N PRO A 224 40.16 4.19 -27.96
CA PRO A 224 40.54 3.52 -26.73
C PRO A 224 41.23 2.16 -26.98
N PRO A 225 42.10 1.70 -26.06
CA PRO A 225 42.77 0.40 -26.13
C PRO A 225 41.79 -0.78 -25.98
N PRO A 226 42.18 -2.01 -26.38
CA PRO A 226 41.29 -3.17 -26.36
C PRO A 226 40.77 -3.43 -24.94
N SER A 227 39.45 -3.43 -24.82
CA SER A 227 38.74 -3.59 -23.56
C SER A 227 39.20 -4.85 -22.82
N PRO A 228 39.53 -4.76 -21.51
CA PRO A 228 39.83 -5.93 -20.70
C PRO A 228 38.64 -6.89 -20.71
N LEU A 229 38.92 -8.20 -20.77
CA LEU A 229 37.91 -9.25 -20.65
C LEU A 229 37.02 -8.96 -19.44
N PRO A 230 35.68 -9.07 -19.57
CA PRO A 230 34.76 -8.68 -18.52
C PRO A 230 35.06 -9.46 -17.25
N GLN A 231 35.62 -8.78 -16.25
CA GLN A 231 35.76 -9.32 -14.92
C GLN A 231 34.35 -9.58 -14.39
N VAL A 232 34.05 -10.84 -14.08
CA VAL A 232 32.77 -11.22 -13.50
C VAL A 232 32.78 -10.77 -12.04
N ILE A 233 32.15 -9.64 -11.76
CA ILE A 233 32.06 -9.03 -10.42
C ILE A 233 31.01 -9.76 -9.54
N CYS A 234 30.23 -10.68 -10.11
CA CYS A 234 29.07 -11.27 -9.45
C CYS A 234 29.41 -12.57 -8.70
N SER A 235 28.89 -12.72 -7.47
CA SER A 235 29.14 -13.93 -6.67
C SER A 235 28.38 -15.15 -7.22
N ILE A 236 28.89 -16.37 -6.96
CA ILE A 236 28.20 -17.61 -7.34
C ILE A 236 26.80 -17.69 -6.72
N THR A 237 26.61 -17.08 -5.54
CA THR A 237 25.31 -17.05 -4.86
C THR A 237 24.32 -16.18 -5.62
N ASP A 238 24.74 -15.02 -6.12
CA ASP A 238 23.89 -14.11 -6.89
C ASP A 238 23.48 -14.73 -8.22
N LEU A 239 24.42 -15.39 -8.92
CA LEU A 239 24.12 -16.08 -10.18
C LEU A 239 23.11 -17.22 -10.02
N LYS A 240 23.13 -17.92 -8.87
CA LYS A 240 22.11 -18.94 -8.56
C LYS A 240 20.74 -18.31 -8.35
N LEU A 241 20.69 -17.16 -7.69
CA LEU A 241 19.45 -16.43 -7.47
C LEU A 241 18.88 -15.92 -8.80
N GLU A 242 19.72 -15.35 -9.66
CA GLU A 242 19.33 -14.93 -11.01
C GLU A 242 18.83 -16.11 -11.85
N PHE A 243 19.39 -17.30 -11.67
CA PHE A 243 18.91 -18.51 -12.35
C PHE A 243 17.49 -18.85 -11.91
N LEU A 244 17.23 -18.84 -10.60
CA LEU A 244 15.89 -19.04 -10.04
C LEU A 244 14.88 -18.00 -10.55
N ARG A 245 15.27 -16.72 -10.58
CA ARG A 245 14.47 -15.62 -11.13
C ARG A 245 14.15 -15.82 -12.59
N GLY A 246 15.13 -16.26 -13.39
CA GLY A 246 14.94 -16.58 -14.79
C GLY A 246 13.86 -17.64 -15.01
N LEU A 247 13.87 -18.71 -14.22
CA LEU A 247 12.82 -19.73 -14.26
C LEU A 247 11.44 -19.21 -13.79
N LEU A 248 11.41 -18.33 -12.78
CA LEU A 248 10.18 -17.70 -12.33
C LEU A 248 9.59 -16.73 -13.36
N LYS A 249 10.40 -16.13 -14.23
CA LYS A 249 9.95 -15.27 -15.34
C LYS A 249 9.46 -16.06 -16.57
N HIS A 250 9.87 -17.32 -16.72
CA HIS A 250 9.42 -18.16 -17.83
C HIS A 250 7.89 -18.30 -17.85
N GLU A 251 7.25 -18.14 -19.00
CA GLU A 251 5.80 -18.28 -19.12
C GLU A 251 5.38 -19.75 -19.03
N GLY A 252 4.30 -20.03 -18.29
CA GLY A 252 3.80 -21.40 -18.12
C GLY A 252 4.52 -22.22 -17.02
N LYS A 253 4.09 -23.48 -16.92
CA LYS A 253 4.53 -24.44 -15.87
C LYS A 253 5.47 -25.52 -16.39
N ARG A 254 5.73 -25.57 -17.70
CA ARG A 254 6.63 -26.53 -18.34
C ARG A 254 7.49 -25.79 -19.35
N ALA A 255 8.73 -26.24 -19.50
CA ALA A 255 9.69 -25.65 -20.45
C ALA A 255 10.59 -26.74 -21.02
N TYR A 256 10.93 -26.65 -22.30
CA TYR A 256 11.98 -27.50 -22.86
C TYR A 256 13.36 -26.99 -22.45
N THR A 257 14.32 -27.88 -22.22
CA THR A 257 15.69 -27.49 -21.83
C THR A 257 16.35 -26.57 -22.88
N VAL A 258 16.01 -26.72 -24.15
CA VAL A 258 16.49 -25.86 -25.25
C VAL A 258 15.95 -24.43 -25.11
N GLU A 259 14.68 -24.27 -24.71
CA GLU A 259 14.07 -22.96 -24.46
C GLU A 259 14.72 -22.28 -23.25
N LEU A 260 14.93 -23.04 -22.17
CA LEU A 260 15.63 -22.56 -20.97
C LEU A 260 17.09 -22.19 -21.28
N TYR A 261 17.77 -22.98 -22.11
CA TYR A 261 19.15 -22.69 -22.52
C TYR A 261 19.24 -21.37 -23.30
N SER A 262 18.28 -21.11 -24.20
CA SER A 262 18.20 -19.88 -24.98
C SER A 262 17.87 -18.67 -24.09
N SER A 263 16.79 -18.75 -23.31
CA SER A 263 16.31 -17.66 -22.45
C SER A 263 17.29 -17.28 -21.34
N LEU A 264 18.09 -18.23 -20.83
CA LEU A 264 19.07 -17.99 -19.76
C LEU A 264 20.52 -17.85 -20.29
N SER A 265 20.71 -17.67 -21.59
CA SER A 265 22.02 -17.73 -22.25
C SER A 265 23.08 -16.79 -21.65
N THR A 266 22.71 -15.55 -21.31
CA THR A 266 23.62 -14.56 -20.70
C THR A 266 24.12 -15.02 -19.33
N LEU A 267 23.22 -15.53 -18.49
CA LEU A 267 23.55 -16.03 -17.17
C LEU A 267 24.40 -17.30 -17.24
N LEU A 268 24.05 -18.21 -18.17
CA LEU A 268 24.82 -19.42 -18.43
C LEU A 268 26.24 -19.11 -18.91
N ASN A 269 26.44 -18.04 -19.69
CA ASN A 269 27.78 -17.57 -20.05
C ASN A 269 28.57 -17.13 -18.81
N GLN A 270 27.97 -16.37 -17.89
CA GLN A 270 28.64 -15.95 -16.65
C GLN A 270 29.04 -17.13 -15.77
N LEU A 271 28.16 -18.13 -15.63
CA LEU A 271 28.45 -19.37 -14.91
C LEU A 271 29.57 -20.18 -15.59
N ALA A 272 29.56 -20.25 -16.92
CA ALA A 272 30.61 -20.88 -17.69
C ALA A 272 31.96 -20.16 -17.50
N THR A 273 31.98 -18.82 -17.43
CA THR A 273 33.20 -18.04 -17.12
C THR A 273 33.81 -18.48 -15.81
N LEU A 274 33.00 -18.53 -14.76
CA LEU A 274 33.47 -18.92 -13.43
C LEU A 274 33.97 -20.37 -13.42
N LYS A 275 33.27 -21.29 -14.10
CA LYS A 275 33.73 -22.68 -14.22
C LYS A 275 35.04 -22.78 -15.00
N PHE A 276 35.21 -22.00 -16.05
CA PHE A 276 36.42 -21.95 -16.86
C PHE A 276 37.61 -21.46 -16.04
N GLN A 277 37.45 -20.36 -15.30
CA GLN A 277 38.47 -19.80 -14.41
C GLN A 277 38.88 -20.77 -13.29
N ASN A 278 37.96 -21.63 -12.84
CA ASN A 278 38.20 -22.61 -11.77
C ASN A 278 38.65 -23.99 -12.28
N GLN A 279 39.02 -24.15 -13.56
CA GLN A 279 39.52 -25.43 -14.04
C GLN A 279 40.90 -25.75 -13.44
N LYS A 280 41.10 -27.03 -13.10
CA LYS A 280 42.40 -27.51 -12.60
C LYS A 280 43.40 -27.50 -13.75
N LEU A 281 44.55 -26.85 -13.55
CA LEU A 281 45.64 -26.75 -14.55
C LEU A 281 46.19 -28.11 -15.01
N ASN A 282 46.01 -29.16 -14.21
CA ASN A 282 46.54 -30.49 -14.48
C ASN A 282 45.60 -31.38 -15.31
N LEU A 283 44.46 -30.85 -15.80
CA LEU A 283 43.49 -31.58 -16.62
C LEU A 283 43.29 -30.88 -17.98
N PRO A 284 42.94 -31.61 -19.04
CA PRO A 284 42.61 -31.01 -20.33
C PRO A 284 41.51 -29.96 -20.18
N ALA A 285 41.74 -28.77 -20.75
CA ALA A 285 40.79 -27.67 -20.67
C ALA A 285 39.48 -28.05 -21.38
N ARG A 286 38.36 -27.98 -20.65
CA ARG A 286 37.04 -28.30 -21.23
C ARG A 286 36.56 -27.16 -22.13
N PRO A 287 36.00 -27.44 -23.32
CA PRO A 287 35.47 -26.43 -24.23
C PRO A 287 34.39 -25.54 -23.58
N TRP A 288 34.34 -24.27 -23.98
CA TRP A 288 33.38 -23.30 -23.43
C TRP A 288 31.91 -23.76 -23.52
N GLN A 289 31.51 -24.25 -24.69
CA GLN A 289 30.14 -24.70 -24.92
C GLN A 289 29.77 -25.88 -24.01
N GLN A 290 30.72 -26.77 -23.74
CA GLN A 290 30.52 -27.86 -22.79
C GLN A 290 30.27 -27.32 -21.38
N LEU A 291 31.09 -26.37 -20.91
CA LEU A 291 30.92 -25.76 -19.58
C LEU A 291 29.60 -25.02 -19.43
N LYS A 292 29.13 -24.37 -20.50
CA LYS A 292 27.84 -23.69 -20.53
C LYS A 292 26.68 -24.67 -20.40
N THR A 293 26.69 -25.74 -21.19
CA THR A 293 25.69 -26.82 -21.11
C THR A 293 25.71 -27.51 -19.74
N GLU A 294 26.89 -27.87 -19.23
CA GLU A 294 27.03 -28.41 -17.87
C GLU A 294 26.52 -27.44 -16.80
N SER A 295 26.67 -26.13 -16.99
CA SER A 295 26.16 -25.13 -16.05
C SER A 295 24.63 -25.15 -15.98
N LEU A 296 23.94 -25.32 -17.11
CA LEU A 296 22.49 -25.48 -17.11
C LEU A 296 22.08 -26.74 -16.32
N TYR A 297 22.63 -27.89 -16.70
CA TYR A 297 22.27 -29.17 -16.07
C TYR A 297 22.62 -29.23 -14.59
N ASP A 298 23.75 -28.64 -14.17
CA ASP A 298 24.10 -28.55 -12.76
C ASP A 298 23.08 -27.75 -11.95
N GLN A 299 22.56 -26.64 -12.49
CA GLN A 299 21.55 -25.83 -11.80
C GLN A 299 20.20 -26.55 -11.78
N LEU A 300 19.77 -27.12 -12.91
CA LEU A 300 18.55 -27.93 -12.98
C LEU A 300 18.59 -29.10 -11.99
N HIS A 301 19.68 -29.86 -11.95
CA HIS A 301 19.86 -30.97 -11.02
C HIS A 301 19.82 -30.51 -9.55
N LYS A 302 20.43 -29.36 -9.21
CA LYS A 302 20.36 -28.80 -7.85
C LYS A 302 18.93 -28.43 -7.46
N LEU A 303 18.18 -27.79 -8.37
CA LEU A 303 16.79 -27.43 -8.14
C LEU A 303 15.89 -28.67 -8.04
N GLN A 304 16.12 -29.68 -8.88
CA GLN A 304 15.44 -30.96 -8.80
C GLN A 304 15.68 -31.65 -7.45
N LYS A 305 16.94 -31.74 -7.00
CA LYS A 305 17.30 -32.28 -5.68
C LYS A 305 16.63 -31.52 -4.53
N SER A 306 16.27 -30.26 -4.75
CA SER A 306 15.61 -29.41 -3.75
C SER A 306 14.08 -29.49 -3.78
N GLY A 307 13.50 -30.22 -4.74
CA GLY A 307 12.06 -30.39 -4.95
C GLY A 307 11.38 -29.26 -5.72
N LEU A 308 12.13 -28.29 -6.26
CA LEU A 308 11.56 -27.12 -6.93
C LEU A 308 11.10 -27.40 -8.36
N LEU A 309 11.60 -28.46 -8.99
CA LEU A 309 11.22 -28.83 -10.35
C LEU A 309 11.44 -30.32 -10.56
N GLN A 310 10.91 -30.84 -11.66
CA GLN A 310 11.19 -32.20 -12.12
C GLN A 310 11.76 -32.15 -13.55
N CYS A 311 12.81 -32.95 -13.80
CA CYS A 311 13.39 -33.09 -15.13
C CYS A 311 13.06 -34.48 -15.68
N TYR A 312 12.45 -34.53 -16.87
CA TYR A 312 12.16 -35.77 -17.58
C TYR A 312 13.24 -35.99 -18.66
N SER A 313 14.09 -36.99 -18.45
CA SER A 313 15.24 -37.27 -19.32
C SER A 313 14.87 -37.68 -20.74
N HIS A 314 13.69 -38.26 -20.94
CA HIS A 314 13.26 -38.74 -22.25
C HIS A 314 12.82 -37.61 -23.19
N ASP A 315 12.24 -36.54 -22.65
CA ASP A 315 11.58 -35.50 -23.46
C ASP A 315 12.29 -34.15 -23.41
N ASN A 316 13.45 -34.05 -22.73
CA ASN A 316 14.12 -32.78 -22.45
C ASN A 316 13.17 -31.74 -21.84
N LEU A 317 12.21 -32.21 -21.05
CA LEU A 317 11.13 -31.41 -20.50
C LEU A 317 11.39 -31.16 -19.01
N VAL A 318 11.21 -29.91 -18.59
CA VAL A 318 11.33 -29.47 -17.21
C VAL A 318 9.96 -29.03 -16.71
N ASP A 319 9.44 -29.69 -15.68
CA ASP A 319 8.23 -29.26 -14.98
C ASP A 319 8.59 -28.26 -13.87
N LEU A 320 8.17 -27.02 -14.10
CA LEU A 320 8.34 -25.87 -13.21
C LEU A 320 7.13 -25.69 -12.28
N LYS A 321 6.11 -26.55 -12.36
CA LYS A 321 4.90 -26.45 -11.52
C LYS A 321 5.22 -26.35 -10.02
N PRO A 322 6.11 -27.15 -9.42
CA PRO A 322 6.40 -27.03 -7.98
C PRO A 322 6.97 -25.66 -7.60
N LEU A 323 7.93 -25.14 -8.39
CA LEU A 323 8.50 -23.81 -8.20
C LEU A 323 7.43 -22.71 -8.32
N LYS A 324 6.58 -22.78 -9.36
CA LYS A 324 5.55 -21.77 -9.63
C LYS A 324 4.49 -21.75 -8.53
N ASP A 325 3.99 -22.92 -8.15
CA ASP A 325 2.97 -23.03 -7.09
C ASP A 325 3.53 -22.54 -5.74
N LEU A 326 4.79 -22.88 -5.41
CA LEU A 326 5.44 -22.40 -4.19
C LEU A 326 5.66 -20.89 -4.20
N HIS A 327 6.08 -20.31 -5.34
CA HIS A 327 6.28 -18.88 -5.47
C HIS A 327 4.96 -18.09 -5.38
N GLU A 328 3.90 -18.58 -6.04
CA GLU A 328 2.57 -17.99 -5.94
C GLU A 328 2.09 -18.02 -4.48
N TYR A 329 2.22 -19.17 -3.82
CA TYR A 329 1.90 -19.30 -2.40
C TYR A 329 2.71 -18.34 -1.51
N SER A 330 4.03 -18.24 -1.72
CA SER A 330 4.89 -17.37 -0.89
C SER A 330 4.61 -15.90 -1.14
N MET A 331 4.38 -15.49 -2.40
CA MET A 331 3.97 -14.11 -2.74
C MET A 331 2.67 -13.75 -2.01
N HIS A 332 1.63 -14.58 -2.13
CA HIS A 332 0.37 -14.35 -1.44
C HIS A 332 0.55 -14.33 0.08
N ARG A 333 1.25 -15.31 0.64
CA ARG A 333 1.44 -15.42 2.09
C ARG A 333 2.19 -14.22 2.64
N VAL A 334 3.29 -13.81 2.00
CA VAL A 334 4.09 -12.66 2.42
C VAL A 334 3.29 -11.36 2.27
N LEU A 335 2.65 -11.13 1.13
CA LEU A 335 1.80 -9.95 0.95
C LEU A 335 0.68 -9.88 1.99
N THR A 336 0.03 -11.00 2.33
CA THR A 336 -0.96 -11.04 3.40
C THR A 336 -0.35 -10.66 4.75
N LEU A 337 0.82 -11.20 5.11
CA LEU A 337 1.49 -10.85 6.37
C LEU A 337 1.87 -9.36 6.42
N ILE A 338 2.37 -8.82 5.30
CA ILE A 338 2.72 -7.40 5.16
C ILE A 338 1.47 -6.51 5.30
N LYS A 339 0.40 -6.83 4.58
CA LYS A 339 -0.87 -6.09 4.62
C LYS A 339 -1.50 -6.08 6.01
N LEU A 340 -1.35 -7.17 6.76
CA LEU A 340 -1.81 -7.28 8.15
C LEU A 340 -0.85 -6.62 9.17
N GLN A 341 0.22 -5.95 8.72
CA GLN A 341 1.30 -5.40 9.55
C GLN A 341 1.84 -6.38 10.59
N CYS A 342 1.92 -7.66 10.24
CA CYS A 342 2.49 -8.65 11.15
C CYS A 342 3.98 -8.38 11.32
N SER A 343 4.45 -8.11 12.54
CA SER A 343 5.89 -7.98 12.81
C SER A 343 6.63 -9.30 12.57
N THR A 344 5.95 -10.44 12.69
CA THR A 344 6.50 -11.77 12.39
C THR A 344 5.51 -12.68 11.69
N GLY A 345 6.02 -13.65 10.92
CA GLY A 345 5.23 -14.67 10.25
C GLY A 345 5.92 -16.03 10.25
N ARG A 346 5.19 -17.09 10.62
CA ARG A 346 5.71 -18.46 10.62
C ARG A 346 5.63 -19.11 9.23
N ILE A 347 6.74 -19.68 8.78
CA ILE A 347 6.87 -20.57 7.62
C ILE A 347 6.91 -22.01 8.14
N ASP A 348 5.76 -22.67 8.21
CA ASP A 348 5.68 -24.07 8.61
C ASP A 348 5.93 -24.99 7.41
N TYR A 349 7.07 -25.69 7.39
CA TYR A 349 7.51 -26.44 6.21
C TYR A 349 6.55 -27.57 5.86
N LYS A 350 6.09 -28.32 6.87
CA LYS A 350 5.18 -29.45 6.67
C LYS A 350 3.85 -28.98 6.11
N TYR A 351 3.27 -27.94 6.70
CA TYR A 351 2.02 -27.35 6.22
C TYR A 351 2.11 -26.91 4.76
N ILE A 352 3.24 -26.31 4.34
CA ILE A 352 3.44 -25.87 2.97
C ILE A 352 3.50 -27.06 2.01
N CYS A 353 4.29 -28.09 2.34
CA CYS A 353 4.38 -29.31 1.54
C CYS A 353 3.01 -29.99 1.40
N ASP A 354 2.26 -30.12 2.51
CA ASP A 354 0.93 -30.73 2.54
C ASP A 354 -0.07 -29.91 1.70
N LYS A 355 -0.07 -28.59 1.84
CA LYS A 355 -0.99 -27.68 1.14
C LYS A 355 -0.76 -27.69 -0.37
N LEU A 356 0.50 -27.67 -0.80
CA LEU A 356 0.86 -27.62 -2.22
C LEU A 356 0.94 -29.00 -2.87
N ARG A 357 0.89 -30.08 -2.06
CA ARG A 357 1.09 -31.48 -2.47
C ARG A 357 2.46 -31.71 -3.13
N HIS A 358 3.48 -31.01 -2.64
CA HIS A 358 4.87 -31.09 -3.11
C HIS A 358 5.79 -31.55 -1.97
N PHE A 359 5.75 -32.84 -1.64
CA PHE A 359 6.46 -33.41 -0.48
C PHE A 359 7.99 -33.46 -0.61
N GLU A 360 8.50 -33.29 -1.83
CA GLU A 360 9.94 -33.30 -2.13
C GLU A 360 10.62 -31.96 -1.81
N LEU A 361 9.85 -30.91 -1.49
CA LEU A 361 10.38 -29.58 -1.20
C LEU A 361 11.26 -29.61 0.05
N THR A 362 12.51 -29.19 -0.13
CA THR A 362 13.44 -29.03 0.99
C THR A 362 13.16 -27.75 1.77
N LYS A 363 13.43 -27.76 3.08
CA LYS A 363 13.31 -26.59 3.97
C LYS A 363 14.07 -25.38 3.42
N LYS A 364 15.28 -25.61 2.90
CA LYS A 364 16.10 -24.59 2.25
C LYS A 364 15.43 -23.99 1.00
N ALA A 365 14.89 -24.83 0.12
CA ALA A 365 14.19 -24.36 -1.08
C ALA A 365 13.00 -23.47 -0.74
N ILE A 366 12.21 -23.86 0.27
CA ILE A 366 11.08 -23.05 0.75
C ILE A 366 11.58 -21.68 1.19
N VAL A 367 12.60 -21.62 2.04
CA VAL A 367 13.17 -20.34 2.52
C VAL A 367 13.73 -19.51 1.37
N ASP A 368 14.45 -20.12 0.41
CA ASP A 368 15.04 -19.40 -0.72
C ASP A 368 13.96 -18.77 -1.62
N VAL A 369 12.83 -19.45 -1.84
CA VAL A 369 11.68 -18.90 -2.60
C VAL A 369 10.96 -17.80 -1.81
N PHE A 370 10.81 -17.94 -0.49
CA PHE A 370 10.26 -16.87 0.36
C PHE A 370 11.14 -15.61 0.35
N LYS A 371 12.47 -15.76 0.43
CA LYS A 371 13.42 -14.66 0.29
C LYS A 371 13.25 -13.95 -1.05
N GLU A 372 13.07 -14.72 -2.12
CA GLU A 372 12.88 -14.13 -3.44
C GLU A 372 11.55 -13.40 -3.58
N SER A 373 10.47 -13.95 -3.02
CA SER A 373 9.19 -13.23 -2.92
C SER A 373 9.31 -11.92 -2.16
N LEU A 374 10.01 -11.91 -1.01
CA LEU A 374 10.26 -10.69 -0.24
C LEU A 374 11.04 -9.64 -1.04
N ARG A 375 12.12 -10.05 -1.72
CA ARG A 375 12.88 -9.14 -2.59
C ARG A 375 12.01 -8.54 -3.68
N ASN A 376 11.22 -9.36 -4.35
CA ASN A 376 10.33 -8.91 -5.43
C ASN A 376 9.31 -7.90 -4.89
N ILE A 377 8.71 -8.17 -3.72
CA ILE A 377 7.76 -7.26 -3.07
C ILE A 377 8.44 -5.94 -2.70
N CYS A 378 9.63 -5.95 -2.12
CA CYS A 378 10.37 -4.72 -1.79
C CYS A 378 10.74 -3.91 -3.04
N ILE A 379 11.00 -4.55 -4.18
CA ILE A 379 11.24 -3.84 -5.45
C ILE A 379 9.95 -3.20 -5.97
N LEU A 380 8.84 -3.94 -5.93
CA LEU A 380 7.55 -3.46 -6.44
C LEU A 380 6.91 -2.41 -5.52
N TYR A 381 7.20 -2.47 -4.23
CA TYR A 381 6.58 -1.64 -3.19
C TYR A 381 7.63 -1.21 -2.15
N PRO A 382 8.58 -0.33 -2.52
CA PRO A 382 9.69 0.06 -1.66
C PRO A 382 9.26 0.72 -0.34
N GLN A 383 8.06 1.29 -0.28
CA GLN A 383 7.50 1.94 0.90
C GLN A 383 6.83 1.00 1.91
N LEU A 384 6.65 -0.30 1.59
CA LEU A 384 5.92 -1.22 2.48
C LEU A 384 6.77 -1.80 3.61
N LEU A 385 8.08 -1.93 3.43
CA LEU A 385 8.99 -2.55 4.38
C LEU A 385 10.31 -1.79 4.41
N MET A 386 10.73 -1.39 5.61
CA MET A 386 12.07 -0.85 5.85
C MET A 386 13.12 -1.97 5.82
N GLY A 387 12.74 -3.14 6.34
CA GLY A 387 13.65 -4.27 6.48
C GLY A 387 12.90 -5.59 6.64
N TRP A 388 13.61 -6.68 6.38
CA TRP A 388 13.13 -8.02 6.65
C TRP A 388 14.30 -8.99 6.85
N TRP A 389 14.08 -10.04 7.64
CA TRP A 389 14.98 -11.18 7.74
C TRP A 389 14.19 -12.46 8.01
N ILE A 390 14.83 -13.61 7.82
CA ILE A 390 14.22 -14.92 8.11
C ILE A 390 15.15 -15.69 9.03
N ASP A 391 14.65 -16.00 10.22
CA ASP A 391 15.32 -16.82 11.21
C ASP A 391 14.95 -18.30 11.05
N ALA A 392 15.96 -19.15 11.14
CA ALA A 392 15.77 -20.60 11.21
C ALA A 392 15.55 -20.98 12.67
N VAL A 393 14.28 -21.04 13.09
CA VAL A 393 13.91 -21.38 14.46
C VAL A 393 13.67 -22.88 14.56
N GLY A 394 14.75 -23.61 14.78
CA GLY A 394 14.73 -25.06 14.89
C GLY A 394 14.57 -25.78 13.55
N GLY A 395 14.16 -27.05 13.62
CA GLY A 395 14.03 -27.91 12.44
C GLY A 395 12.72 -27.72 11.67
N GLU A 396 11.63 -27.37 12.32
CA GLU A 396 10.27 -27.59 11.77
C GLU A 396 9.64 -26.36 11.11
N TYR A 397 10.14 -25.16 11.40
CA TYR A 397 9.66 -23.94 10.79
C TYR A 397 10.74 -22.87 10.72
N SER A 398 10.47 -21.82 9.95
CA SER A 398 11.22 -20.56 9.99
C SER A 398 10.30 -19.42 10.41
N VAL A 399 10.89 -18.32 10.88
CA VAL A 399 10.16 -17.10 11.23
C VAL A 399 10.66 -15.98 10.33
N ILE A 400 9.74 -15.36 9.60
CA ILE A 400 9.99 -14.11 8.87
C ILE A 400 9.75 -12.97 9.84
N HIS A 401 10.65 -12.01 9.85
CA HIS A 401 10.52 -10.77 10.59
C HIS A 401 10.35 -9.63 9.59
N PHE A 402 9.44 -8.72 9.91
CA PHE A 402 9.13 -7.55 9.11
C PHE A 402 9.40 -6.29 9.92
N GLU A 403 10.16 -5.38 9.35
CA GLU A 403 10.41 -4.05 9.90
C GLU A 403 9.68 -3.03 9.04
N TYR A 404 8.78 -2.29 9.69
CA TYR A 404 8.00 -1.23 9.08
C TYR A 404 8.56 0.11 9.54
N GLU A 405 8.36 1.16 8.74
CA GLU A 405 8.75 2.51 9.14
C GLU A 405 8.01 2.88 10.44
N PRO A 406 8.73 3.27 11.52
CA PRO A 406 8.08 3.69 12.74
C PRO A 406 7.17 4.86 12.39
N HIS A 407 5.88 4.72 12.65
CA HIS A 407 4.95 5.84 12.54
C HIS A 407 5.47 6.93 13.47
N GLY A 408 6.11 7.96 12.89
CA GLY A 408 6.81 8.97 13.64
C GLY A 408 5.90 9.54 14.71
N GLU A 409 6.33 9.42 15.96
CA GLU A 409 5.99 10.37 17.01
C GLU A 409 6.52 11.74 16.55
N MET A 410 5.77 12.42 15.68
CA MET A 410 6.00 13.82 15.38
C MET A 410 5.52 14.61 16.59
N GLY A 411 6.50 15.03 17.42
CA GLY A 411 6.30 15.91 18.56
C GLY A 411 5.99 17.35 18.19
#